data_AF-A0A6S7GTH2-F1
#
_entry.id   AF-A0A6S7GTH2-F1
#
_cell.length_a   1.000
_cell.length_b   1.000
_cell.length_c   1.000
_cell.angle_alpha   90.00
_cell.angle_beta   90.00
_cell.angle_gamma   90.00
#
_symmetry.space_group_name_H-M   'P 1'
#
loop_
_entity.id
_entity.type
_entity.pdbx_description
1 polymer ?
#
loop_
_entity_poly.entity_id
_entity_poly.type
_entity_poly.pdbx_seq_one_letter_code
_entity_poly.pdbx_strand_id
1 'polypeptide(L)'
;MQTCLARELHQKVAVPLGPCGLDEVKRFQTYLSDYQINIVSKDHQNALIYVGPDQEKRIYLYLYDNHYDVIAKMPGFFARKKYCHTCKKAYDHREDHLCPNACPCCRFPDCPVESWVRCNDCNRMFKSQACFDRHKQSSGKSICLTMVKCSECHRIIKRYKRDSHHCGMTKCPICKEYTRPGDHQCYMQPVEKWNESLSDSDDSFEHPEDDVTEGGYDQMLFFDFECRQENGNHEPNLCVIQNEAGDEWVFEGDNTRNEFCEWLFQKERANSAVMAHNFQGYHSYFILQYLRENGVKYDVIRRGAKVLSLSVDMFKIKFIDSLNFIPMRLADFPKTFGIDELAKGYFPHLFNKKENENYVGPIPPTPYYNPNGMSPAAKQTFLHWHRNLKDNDYVFNFQEEILAYCRSDVDILRCCCLEFRELFRDVTRINPFEKCLSNQVYRTNYLRENTIAIIPPRGYYPENKQSLLAQKWLSYTAERNKIYIQHARNGGEKRVGPYLLDGYHEETHTAYEVHGCFWHGCIKCYARDTMNPVKGRTMHDLHQKTMEKIQYLKNQGYNVVEVWECRINQELADNEDMKYYFDQYDGVDPLEPHDALYGGRTNASRPYHECNDDEKIR
;
A
#
# COMPACT_ATOMS: atom_id res chain seq x y z
N MET A 1 29.82 -0.12 -37.92
CA MET A 1 29.10 -1.39 -38.13
C MET A 1 27.64 -1.32 -37.65
N GLN A 2 27.37 -0.99 -36.39
CA GLN A 2 25.99 -0.94 -35.84
C GLN A 2 25.08 0.10 -36.53
N THR A 3 25.59 1.30 -36.86
CA THR A 3 24.83 2.33 -37.60
C THR A 3 24.37 1.86 -38.99
N CYS A 4 25.16 1.03 -39.66
CA CYS A 4 24.80 0.46 -40.96
C CYS A 4 23.65 -0.55 -40.81
N LEU A 5 23.76 -1.45 -39.82
CA LEU A 5 22.71 -2.43 -39.50
C LEU A 5 21.40 -1.76 -39.06
N ALA A 6 21.47 -0.65 -38.31
CA ALA A 6 20.29 0.12 -37.92
C ALA A 6 19.60 0.75 -39.16
N ARG A 7 20.37 1.35 -40.08
CA ARG A 7 19.80 1.89 -41.33
C ARG A 7 19.17 0.81 -42.19
N GLU A 8 19.79 -0.36 -42.27
CA GLU A 8 19.24 -1.51 -42.99
C GLU A 8 17.93 -2.01 -42.36
N LEU A 9 17.86 -2.08 -41.02
CA LEU A 9 16.63 -2.44 -40.30
C LEU A 9 15.48 -1.48 -40.64
N HIS A 10 15.72 -0.17 -40.56
CA HIS A 10 14.74 0.86 -40.93
C HIS A 10 14.22 0.68 -42.36
N GLN A 11 15.11 0.44 -43.32
CA GLN A 11 14.73 0.20 -44.72
C GLN A 11 13.87 -1.06 -44.87
N LYS A 12 14.26 -2.17 -44.23
CA LYS A 12 13.53 -3.45 -44.36
C LYS A 12 12.14 -3.42 -43.76
N VAL A 13 11.92 -2.65 -42.69
CA VAL A 13 10.59 -2.50 -42.09
C VAL A 13 9.82 -1.29 -42.61
N ALA A 14 10.38 -0.55 -43.58
CA ALA A 14 9.84 0.69 -44.13
C ALA A 14 9.53 1.77 -43.07
N VAL A 15 10.36 1.85 -42.02
CA VAL A 15 10.31 2.90 -41.00
C VAL A 15 11.30 3.99 -41.40
N PRO A 16 10.86 5.25 -41.64
CA PRO A 16 11.75 6.36 -41.95
C PRO A 16 12.84 6.53 -40.90
N LEU A 17 14.01 7.02 -41.30
CA LEU A 17 15.06 7.40 -40.34
C LEU A 17 14.61 8.64 -39.58
N GLY A 18 14.51 8.54 -38.26
CA GLY A 18 14.02 9.61 -37.40
C GLY A 18 13.63 9.09 -36.02
N PRO A 19 12.98 9.94 -35.19
CA PRO A 19 12.43 9.54 -33.90
C PRO A 19 11.48 8.35 -34.09
N CYS A 20 11.62 7.32 -33.24
CA CYS A 20 10.78 6.13 -33.29
C CYS A 20 9.89 6.07 -32.04
N GLY A 21 8.59 6.05 -32.21
CA GLY A 21 7.63 5.78 -31.14
C GLY A 21 7.34 4.29 -30.98
N LEU A 22 6.29 3.99 -30.22
CA LEU A 22 5.83 2.62 -30.02
C LEU A 22 5.36 1.95 -31.32
N ASP A 23 4.83 2.71 -32.27
CA ASP A 23 4.32 2.16 -33.53
C ASP A 23 5.46 1.69 -34.44
N GLU A 24 6.57 2.43 -34.49
CA GLU A 24 7.80 1.97 -35.13
C GLU A 24 8.36 0.73 -34.42
N VAL A 25 8.36 0.72 -33.07
CA VAL A 25 8.82 -0.46 -32.32
C VAL A 25 7.97 -1.70 -32.61
N LYS A 26 6.65 -1.56 -32.77
CA LYS A 26 5.80 -2.69 -33.20
C LYS A 26 6.23 -3.24 -34.55
N ARG A 27 6.62 -2.37 -35.49
CA ARG A 27 7.11 -2.79 -36.82
C ARG A 27 8.49 -3.46 -36.73
N PHE A 28 9.39 -2.93 -35.90
CA PHE A 28 10.66 -3.60 -35.61
C PHE A 28 10.45 -4.96 -34.94
N GLN A 29 9.50 -5.08 -34.02
CA GLN A 29 9.12 -6.34 -33.39
C GLN A 29 8.62 -7.37 -34.42
N THR A 30 7.84 -6.97 -35.41
CA THR A 30 7.38 -7.88 -36.48
C THR A 30 8.56 -8.45 -37.28
N TYR A 31 9.57 -7.63 -37.56
CA TYR A 31 10.75 -8.07 -38.32
C TYR A 31 11.76 -8.86 -37.47
N LEU A 32 11.94 -8.46 -36.21
CA LEU A 32 12.75 -9.16 -35.22
C LEU A 32 11.91 -10.21 -34.50
N SER A 33 11.26 -11.10 -35.28
CA SER A 33 10.32 -12.10 -34.77
C SER A 33 10.92 -13.03 -33.71
N ASP A 34 12.23 -13.26 -33.76
CA ASP A 34 12.96 -14.14 -32.85
C ASP A 34 13.26 -13.49 -31.48
N TYR A 35 12.95 -12.20 -31.32
CA TYR A 35 13.18 -11.44 -30.09
C TYR A 35 11.86 -10.94 -29.51
N GLN A 36 11.77 -10.86 -28.18
CA GLN A 36 10.71 -10.13 -27.49
C GLN A 36 11.26 -8.76 -27.10
N ILE A 37 10.75 -7.70 -27.73
CA ILE A 37 11.05 -6.32 -27.36
C ILE A 37 10.13 -5.92 -26.20
N ASN A 38 10.73 -5.37 -25.14
CA ASN A 38 10.04 -4.87 -23.96
C ASN A 38 10.46 -3.42 -23.74
N ILE A 39 9.50 -2.50 -23.57
CA ILE A 39 9.80 -1.08 -23.32
C ILE A 39 9.34 -0.71 -21.93
N VAL A 40 10.29 -0.22 -21.15
CA VAL A 40 10.08 0.44 -19.86
C VAL A 40 10.11 1.95 -20.09
N SER A 41 9.19 2.72 -19.51
CA SER A 41 9.12 4.18 -19.74
C SER A 41 9.31 4.98 -18.47
N LYS A 42 10.17 6.01 -18.54
CA LYS A 42 10.38 6.99 -17.47
C LYS A 42 9.08 7.73 -17.13
N ASP A 43 8.39 8.22 -18.15
CA ASP A 43 7.15 9.01 -18.01
C ASP A 43 6.02 8.22 -17.33
N HIS A 44 6.09 6.90 -17.43
CA HIS A 44 5.14 5.98 -16.80
C HIS A 44 5.71 5.34 -15.53
N GLN A 45 6.57 6.06 -14.79
CA GLN A 45 7.14 5.62 -13.50
C GLN A 45 7.89 4.28 -13.60
N ASN A 46 8.67 4.12 -14.67
CA ASN A 46 9.40 2.90 -14.98
C ASN A 46 8.50 1.66 -15.14
N ALA A 47 7.25 1.86 -15.55
CA ALA A 47 6.36 0.77 -15.94
C ALA A 47 6.71 0.23 -17.34
N LEU A 48 6.38 -1.04 -17.57
CA LEU A 48 6.40 -1.64 -18.89
C LEU A 48 5.21 -1.14 -19.71
N ILE A 49 5.49 -0.36 -20.75
CA ILE A 49 4.48 0.22 -21.64
C ILE A 49 4.29 -0.58 -22.94
N TYR A 50 5.23 -1.48 -23.25
CA TYR A 50 5.14 -2.39 -24.38
C TYR A 50 5.80 -3.73 -24.07
N VAL A 51 5.15 -4.81 -24.48
CA VAL A 51 5.64 -6.18 -24.41
C VAL A 51 5.31 -6.87 -25.72
N GLY A 52 6.33 -7.23 -26.50
CA GLY A 52 6.16 -8.02 -27.72
C GLY A 52 5.77 -9.47 -27.45
N PRO A 53 5.52 -10.27 -28.51
CA PRO A 53 5.24 -11.70 -28.41
C PRO A 53 6.30 -12.43 -27.58
N ASP A 54 5.90 -13.45 -26.81
CA ASP A 54 6.85 -14.18 -25.96
C ASP A 54 7.89 -14.91 -26.81
N GLN A 55 9.16 -14.64 -26.52
CA GLN A 55 10.31 -15.22 -27.18
C GLN A 55 11.42 -15.46 -26.17
N GLU A 56 12.29 -16.42 -26.46
CA GLU A 56 13.41 -16.75 -25.59
C GLU A 56 14.42 -15.59 -25.50
N LYS A 57 14.76 -14.99 -26.64
CA LYS A 57 15.65 -13.83 -26.71
C LYS A 57 14.86 -12.57 -26.39
N ARG A 58 15.34 -11.76 -25.44
CA ARG A 58 14.61 -10.59 -24.93
C ARG A 58 15.47 -9.35 -25.04
N ILE A 59 14.87 -8.28 -25.53
CA ILE A 59 15.46 -6.94 -25.56
C ILE A 59 14.64 -6.08 -24.61
N TYR A 60 15.30 -5.45 -23.66
CA TYR A 60 14.69 -4.49 -22.74
C TYR A 60 15.23 -3.11 -23.07
N LEU A 61 14.33 -2.19 -23.41
CA LEU A 61 14.64 -0.81 -23.72
C LEU A 61 14.02 0.11 -22.69
N TYR A 62 14.75 1.15 -22.29
CA TYR A 62 14.29 2.22 -21.44
C TYR A 62 14.02 3.46 -22.27
N LEU A 63 12.76 3.88 -22.33
CA LEU A 63 12.30 5.08 -23.03
C LEU A 63 12.34 6.28 -22.08
N TYR A 64 13.19 7.25 -22.42
CA TYR A 64 13.34 8.53 -21.74
C TYR A 64 13.67 9.61 -22.78
N ASP A 65 12.97 10.75 -22.73
CA ASP A 65 13.21 11.91 -23.60
C ASP A 65 13.27 11.58 -25.10
N ASN A 66 12.31 10.77 -25.56
CA ASN A 66 12.25 10.23 -26.92
C ASN A 66 13.49 9.44 -27.37
N HIS A 67 14.30 8.97 -26.42
CA HIS A 67 15.47 8.11 -26.61
C HIS A 67 15.25 6.72 -25.99
N TYR A 68 15.88 5.69 -26.57
CA TYR A 68 15.87 4.34 -26.03
C TYR A 68 17.27 3.90 -25.61
N ASP A 69 17.43 3.63 -24.31
CA ASP A 69 18.61 2.98 -23.77
C ASP A 69 18.39 1.48 -23.57
N VAL A 70 19.45 0.68 -23.62
CA VAL A 70 19.35 -0.75 -23.35
C VAL A 70 19.39 -0.99 -21.84
N ILE A 71 18.40 -1.70 -21.30
CA ILE A 71 18.43 -2.22 -19.94
C ILE A 71 19.19 -3.55 -19.95
N ALA A 72 20.45 -3.52 -19.54
CA ALA A 72 21.29 -4.72 -19.53
C ALA A 72 20.86 -5.76 -18.48
N LYS A 73 20.35 -5.30 -17.32
CA LYS A 73 19.95 -6.17 -16.20
C LYS A 73 18.68 -5.65 -15.54
N MET A 74 17.55 -6.31 -15.82
CA MET A 74 16.26 -6.00 -15.21
C MET A 74 16.25 -6.02 -13.67
N PRO A 75 16.90 -6.99 -12.98
CA PRO A 75 16.97 -6.95 -11.52
C PRO A 75 17.68 -5.69 -10.99
N GLY A 76 18.79 -5.30 -11.64
CA GLY A 76 19.55 -4.09 -11.27
C GLY A 76 18.74 -2.82 -11.50
N PHE A 77 18.05 -2.73 -12.64
CA PHE A 77 17.18 -1.59 -12.96
C PHE A 77 16.06 -1.37 -11.91
N PHE A 78 15.48 -2.45 -11.39
CA PHE A 78 14.44 -2.36 -10.35
C PHE A 78 14.97 -2.41 -8.92
N ALA A 79 16.29 -2.40 -8.71
CA ALA A 79 16.93 -2.56 -7.41
C ALA A 79 16.44 -3.80 -6.62
N ARG A 80 16.33 -4.95 -7.30
CA ARG A 80 15.91 -6.25 -6.72
C ARG A 80 16.89 -7.36 -7.07
N LYS A 81 16.86 -8.46 -6.31
CA LYS A 81 17.75 -9.61 -6.56
C LYS A 81 17.34 -10.40 -7.82
N LYS A 82 16.05 -10.44 -8.17
CA LYS A 82 15.52 -11.26 -9.29
C LYS A 82 14.41 -10.55 -10.05
N TYR A 83 14.16 -11.04 -11.27
CA TYR A 83 13.10 -10.55 -12.14
C TYR A 83 12.43 -11.72 -12.89
N CYS A 84 11.11 -11.76 -12.92
CA CYS A 84 10.35 -12.75 -13.67
C CYS A 84 10.00 -12.18 -15.05
N HIS A 85 10.58 -12.75 -16.10
CA HIS A 85 10.32 -12.32 -17.48
C HIS A 85 8.92 -12.68 -18.00
N THR A 86 8.27 -13.68 -17.42
CA THR A 86 6.90 -14.08 -17.79
C THR A 86 5.86 -13.18 -17.13
N CYS A 87 5.97 -12.98 -15.81
CA CYS A 87 5.02 -12.16 -15.04
C CYS A 87 5.38 -10.68 -14.97
N LYS A 88 6.53 -10.31 -15.54
CA LYS A 88 7.06 -8.94 -15.57
C LYS A 88 7.23 -8.30 -14.19
N LYS A 89 7.58 -9.11 -13.17
CA LYS A 89 7.65 -8.69 -11.76
C LYS A 89 9.05 -8.87 -11.19
N ALA A 90 9.57 -7.84 -10.53
CA ALA A 90 10.80 -7.90 -9.74
C ALA A 90 10.52 -8.42 -8.32
N TYR A 91 11.44 -9.19 -7.75
CA TYR A 91 11.30 -9.83 -6.43
C TYR A 91 12.67 -10.23 -5.86
N ASP A 92 12.75 -10.55 -4.57
CA ASP A 92 14.03 -10.86 -3.92
C ASP A 92 14.23 -12.38 -3.70
N HIS A 93 13.20 -13.07 -3.20
CA HIS A 93 13.25 -14.50 -2.87
C HIS A 93 12.38 -15.35 -3.82
N ARG A 94 12.80 -16.59 -4.11
CA ARG A 94 12.08 -17.44 -5.11
C ARG A 94 10.67 -17.81 -4.67
N GLU A 95 10.40 -17.70 -3.39
CA GLU A 95 9.12 -17.94 -2.72
C GLU A 95 8.15 -16.75 -2.80
N ASP A 96 8.65 -15.54 -3.07
CA ASP A 96 7.81 -14.32 -3.16
C ASP A 96 7.02 -14.26 -4.46
N HIS A 97 7.38 -15.13 -5.42
CA HIS A 97 6.82 -15.14 -6.75
C HIS A 97 6.56 -16.57 -7.25
N LEU A 98 5.29 -16.85 -7.54
CA LEU A 98 4.84 -18.04 -8.27
C LEU A 98 4.16 -17.58 -9.56
N CYS A 99 4.63 -18.06 -10.72
CA CYS A 99 3.98 -17.75 -12.00
C CYS A 99 2.59 -18.40 -12.07
N PRO A 100 1.59 -17.78 -12.73
CA PRO A 100 0.24 -18.35 -12.86
C PRO A 100 0.22 -19.75 -13.47
N ASN A 101 1.08 -20.01 -14.45
CA ASN A 101 1.14 -21.30 -15.15
C ASN A 101 1.97 -22.35 -14.40
N ALA A 102 2.63 -21.97 -13.31
CA ALA A 102 3.46 -22.88 -12.52
C ALA A 102 2.59 -23.69 -11.55
N CYS A 103 2.83 -24.99 -11.50
CA CYS A 103 2.15 -25.89 -10.57
C CYS A 103 2.42 -25.50 -9.11
N PRO A 104 1.39 -25.32 -8.25
CA PRO A 104 1.61 -25.05 -6.82
C PRO A 104 2.34 -26.19 -6.07
N CYS A 105 2.35 -27.40 -6.64
CA CYS A 105 2.98 -28.57 -6.05
C CYS A 105 4.49 -28.62 -6.31
N CYS A 106 4.89 -28.61 -7.58
CA CYS A 106 6.28 -28.75 -8.01
C CYS A 106 6.92 -27.48 -8.59
N ARG A 107 6.17 -26.37 -8.73
CA ARG A 107 6.58 -25.08 -9.32
C ARG A 107 7.00 -25.12 -10.80
N PHE A 108 6.75 -26.22 -11.50
CA PHE A 108 6.98 -26.32 -12.94
C PHE A 108 5.72 -25.98 -13.75
N PRO A 109 5.88 -25.39 -14.95
CA PRO A 109 4.78 -25.27 -15.91
C PRO A 109 4.33 -26.64 -16.43
N ASP A 110 3.13 -26.67 -17.03
CA ASP A 110 2.57 -27.82 -17.74
C ASP A 110 2.63 -29.12 -16.93
N CYS A 111 1.91 -29.12 -15.82
CA CYS A 111 1.83 -30.25 -14.90
C CYS A 111 0.44 -30.91 -14.98
N PRO A 112 0.21 -31.82 -15.94
CA PRO A 112 -1.07 -32.49 -16.11
C PRO A 112 -1.39 -33.41 -14.94
N VAL A 113 -2.68 -33.72 -14.78
CA VAL A 113 -3.17 -34.73 -13.84
C VAL A 113 -3.21 -36.06 -14.56
N GLU A 114 -2.40 -37.02 -14.09
CA GLU A 114 -2.37 -38.40 -14.59
C GLU A 114 -2.82 -39.35 -13.47
N SER A 115 -2.07 -39.34 -12.36
CA SER A 115 -2.32 -40.18 -11.20
C SER A 115 -1.84 -39.45 -9.95
N TRP A 116 -2.68 -39.41 -8.92
CA TRP A 116 -2.34 -38.75 -7.67
C TRP A 116 -1.32 -39.55 -6.85
N VAL A 117 -0.12 -39.02 -6.67
CA VAL A 117 0.97 -39.65 -5.91
C VAL A 117 1.13 -38.93 -4.57
N ARG A 118 1.08 -39.69 -3.46
CA ARG A 118 1.31 -39.14 -2.11
C ARG A 118 2.80 -39.14 -1.78
N CYS A 119 3.29 -38.05 -1.23
CA CYS A 119 4.62 -38.01 -0.60
C CYS A 119 4.53 -38.24 0.89
N ASN A 120 5.20 -39.28 1.39
CA ASN A 120 5.25 -39.61 2.81
C ASN A 120 6.10 -38.62 3.63
N ASP A 121 7.07 -37.95 2.99
CA ASP A 121 7.97 -37.02 3.68
C ASP A 121 7.28 -35.69 4.00
N CYS A 122 6.47 -35.16 3.07
CA CYS A 122 5.80 -33.87 3.22
C CYS A 122 4.27 -33.97 3.36
N ASN A 123 3.70 -35.18 3.28
CA ASN A 123 2.26 -35.46 3.32
C ASN A 123 1.43 -34.71 2.26
N ARG A 124 2.06 -34.23 1.17
CA ARG A 124 1.37 -33.57 0.05
C ARG A 124 1.04 -34.56 -1.06
N MET A 125 0.04 -34.21 -1.88
CA MET A 125 -0.40 -34.96 -3.05
C MET A 125 0.13 -34.29 -4.33
N PHE A 126 0.57 -35.09 -5.30
CA PHE A 126 1.17 -34.65 -6.56
C PHE A 126 0.41 -35.24 -7.75
N LYS A 127 0.33 -34.48 -8.84
CA LYS A 127 -0.58 -34.74 -9.98
C LYS A 127 -0.18 -35.95 -10.85
N SER A 128 1.09 -36.34 -10.79
CA SER A 128 1.68 -37.44 -11.55
C SER A 128 2.99 -37.88 -10.89
N GLN A 129 3.55 -39.00 -11.32
CA GLN A 129 4.88 -39.42 -10.89
C GLN A 129 5.93 -38.36 -11.26
N ALA A 130 5.85 -37.76 -12.45
CA ALA A 130 6.73 -36.67 -12.85
C ALA A 130 6.57 -35.40 -11.98
N CYS A 131 5.36 -35.09 -11.49
CA CYS A 131 5.14 -34.01 -10.52
C CYS A 131 5.80 -34.35 -9.17
N PHE A 132 5.69 -35.61 -8.75
CA PHE A 132 6.34 -36.13 -7.56
C PHE A 132 7.88 -36.08 -7.69
N ASP A 133 8.47 -36.55 -8.78
CA ASP A 133 9.93 -36.56 -8.89
C ASP A 133 10.48 -35.12 -8.90
N ARG A 134 9.82 -34.21 -9.62
CA ARG A 134 10.21 -32.78 -9.67
C ARG A 134 10.13 -32.06 -8.33
N HIS A 135 9.19 -32.39 -7.44
CA HIS A 135 9.14 -31.73 -6.12
C HIS A 135 10.25 -32.19 -5.17
N LYS A 136 10.80 -33.40 -5.40
CA LYS A 136 11.96 -33.95 -4.69
C LYS A 136 13.29 -33.48 -5.29
N GLN A 137 13.34 -33.27 -6.61
CA GLN A 137 14.50 -32.72 -7.31
C GLN A 137 14.78 -31.25 -6.93
N SER A 138 16.06 -30.85 -6.92
CA SER A 138 16.43 -29.44 -6.76
C SER A 138 17.85 -29.12 -7.22
N SER A 139 18.04 -27.92 -7.76
CA SER A 139 19.35 -27.24 -7.88
C SER A 139 19.69 -26.45 -6.60
N GLY A 140 19.30 -26.94 -5.41
CA GLY A 140 19.33 -26.23 -4.12
C GLY A 140 18.63 -27.01 -2.99
N LYS A 141 17.70 -26.39 -2.23
CA LYS A 141 16.77 -27.11 -1.32
C LYS A 141 15.50 -27.50 -2.08
N SER A 142 15.07 -28.76 -2.00
CA SER A 142 13.85 -29.23 -2.65
C SER A 142 12.58 -28.67 -2.02
N ILE A 143 11.50 -28.65 -2.80
CA ILE A 143 10.19 -28.17 -2.31
C ILE A 143 9.71 -29.07 -1.16
N CYS A 144 10.03 -30.37 -1.21
CA CYS A 144 9.72 -31.33 -0.14
C CYS A 144 10.34 -30.96 1.23
N LEU A 145 11.53 -30.36 1.20
CA LEU A 145 12.25 -29.91 2.39
C LEU A 145 11.79 -28.53 2.88
N THR A 146 11.11 -27.76 2.05
CA THR A 146 10.65 -26.40 2.41
C THR A 146 9.18 -26.35 2.80
N MET A 147 8.33 -27.25 2.28
CA MET A 147 6.88 -27.23 2.51
C MET A 147 6.37 -28.59 3.02
N VAL A 148 5.46 -28.59 3.99
CA VAL A 148 4.84 -29.79 4.57
C VAL A 148 3.34 -29.55 4.80
N LYS A 149 2.51 -30.59 4.69
CA LYS A 149 1.09 -30.57 5.04
C LYS A 149 0.91 -30.98 6.52
N CYS A 150 0.30 -30.14 7.38
CA CYS A 150 -0.06 -30.53 8.77
C CYS A 150 -0.98 -31.74 8.70
N SER A 151 -0.68 -32.81 9.45
CA SER A 151 -1.50 -34.02 9.50
C SER A 151 -2.85 -33.77 10.15
N GLU A 152 -2.96 -32.79 11.06
CA GLU A 152 -4.18 -32.48 11.79
C GLU A 152 -5.08 -31.49 11.05
N CYS A 153 -4.54 -30.33 10.64
CA CYS A 153 -5.36 -29.28 10.01
C CYS A 153 -5.31 -29.28 8.48
N HIS A 154 -4.44 -30.08 7.86
CA HIS A 154 -4.25 -30.20 6.41
C HIS A 154 -3.76 -28.94 5.68
N ARG A 155 -3.35 -27.88 6.41
CA ARG A 155 -2.72 -26.70 5.80
C ARG A 155 -1.31 -27.02 5.32
N ILE A 156 -0.93 -26.44 4.19
CA ILE A 156 0.45 -26.46 3.68
C ILE A 156 1.21 -25.32 4.37
N ILE A 157 2.27 -25.67 5.09
CA ILE A 157 3.10 -24.75 5.87
C ILE A 157 4.58 -24.89 5.47
N LYS A 158 5.40 -23.87 5.78
CA LYS A 158 6.84 -24.00 5.63
C LYS A 158 7.36 -24.99 6.69
N ARG A 159 8.23 -25.93 6.30
CA ARG A 159 8.69 -27.03 7.17
C ARG A 159 9.38 -26.53 8.45
N TYR A 160 10.18 -25.46 8.38
CA TYR A 160 10.81 -24.87 9.57
C TYR A 160 9.80 -24.23 10.56
N LYS A 161 8.59 -23.91 10.11
CA LYS A 161 7.50 -23.43 10.97
C LYS A 161 6.62 -24.56 11.50
N ARG A 162 7.01 -25.83 11.32
CA ARG A 162 6.20 -26.99 11.74
C ARG A 162 6.00 -27.01 13.24
N ASP A 163 7.05 -26.76 14.02
CA ASP A 163 6.98 -26.83 15.48
C ASP A 163 6.26 -25.60 16.08
N SER A 164 6.36 -24.45 15.41
CA SER A 164 5.59 -23.24 15.72
C SER A 164 4.18 -23.21 15.08
N HIS A 165 3.74 -24.31 14.45
CA HIS A 165 2.45 -24.33 13.78
C HIS A 165 1.35 -24.75 14.74
N HIS A 166 0.51 -23.79 15.10
CA HIS A 166 -0.67 -24.04 15.90
C HIS A 166 -1.85 -24.45 14.98
N CYS A 167 -2.06 -25.77 14.80
CA CYS A 167 -3.13 -26.30 13.95
C CYS A 167 -4.51 -25.80 14.47
N GLY A 168 -5.33 -25.21 13.59
CA GLY A 168 -6.62 -24.62 13.95
C GLY A 168 -6.60 -23.18 14.48
N MET A 169 -5.42 -22.59 14.70
CA MET A 169 -5.27 -21.20 15.13
C MET A 169 -4.78 -20.30 13.99
N THR A 170 -4.95 -18.99 14.16
CA THR A 170 -4.45 -17.93 13.31
C THR A 170 -3.70 -16.92 14.14
N LYS A 171 -2.54 -16.46 13.65
CA LYS A 171 -1.78 -15.40 14.31
C LYS A 171 -2.50 -14.08 14.07
N CYS A 172 -2.92 -13.40 15.13
CA CYS A 172 -3.47 -12.05 15.01
C CYS A 172 -2.38 -11.09 14.51
N PRO A 173 -2.59 -10.31 13.44
CA PRO A 173 -1.57 -9.37 12.95
C PRO A 173 -1.30 -8.23 13.93
N ILE A 174 -2.19 -8.01 14.90
CA ILE A 174 -2.16 -6.88 15.84
C ILE A 174 -1.49 -7.29 17.15
N CYS A 175 -2.09 -8.18 17.94
CA CYS A 175 -1.51 -8.64 19.23
C CYS A 175 -0.49 -9.77 19.07
N LYS A 176 -0.30 -10.32 17.85
CA LYS A 176 0.63 -11.41 17.54
C LYS A 176 0.35 -12.76 18.22
N GLU A 177 -0.70 -12.87 19.03
CA GLU A 177 -1.13 -14.14 19.63
C GLU A 177 -1.73 -15.10 18.60
N TYR A 178 -1.58 -16.41 18.86
CA TYR A 178 -2.24 -17.46 18.10
C TYR A 178 -3.58 -17.81 18.73
N THR A 179 -4.66 -17.54 18.01
CA THR A 179 -6.01 -17.69 18.53
C THR A 179 -6.89 -18.46 17.56
N ARG A 180 -7.96 -19.07 18.07
CA ARG A 180 -8.95 -19.73 17.22
C ARG A 180 -9.72 -18.68 16.42
N PRO A 181 -9.95 -18.88 15.12
CA PRO A 181 -10.84 -18.01 14.35
C PRO A 181 -12.22 -17.95 15.01
N GLY A 182 -12.72 -16.75 15.30
CA GLY A 182 -14.03 -16.52 15.90
C GLY A 182 -14.01 -16.19 17.40
N ASP A 183 -13.05 -16.74 18.15
CA ASP A 183 -12.97 -16.54 19.62
C ASP A 183 -12.05 -15.36 19.99
N HIS A 184 -11.29 -14.84 19.03
CA HIS A 184 -10.30 -13.81 19.30
C HIS A 184 -10.93 -12.42 19.44
N GLN A 185 -10.90 -11.90 20.66
CA GLN A 185 -11.15 -10.50 20.95
C GLN A 185 -9.81 -9.76 20.95
N CYS A 186 -9.51 -9.08 19.84
CA CYS A 186 -8.30 -8.27 19.74
C CYS A 186 -8.56 -6.89 20.33
N TYR A 187 -7.53 -6.31 20.94
CA TYR A 187 -7.55 -4.95 21.44
C TYR A 187 -6.41 -4.13 20.83
N MET A 188 -6.56 -2.82 20.83
CA MET A 188 -5.46 -1.92 20.51
C MET A 188 -4.31 -2.19 21.47
N GLN A 189 -3.12 -2.39 20.91
CA GLN A 189 -1.94 -2.73 21.70
C GLN A 189 -1.24 -1.44 22.15
N PRO A 190 -0.81 -1.36 23.42
CA PRO A 190 0.18 -0.38 23.84
C PRO A 190 1.40 -0.43 22.92
N VAL A 191 2.07 0.71 22.77
CA VAL A 191 3.37 0.76 22.09
C VAL A 191 4.42 0.78 23.18
N GLU A 192 5.40 -0.12 23.11
CA GLU A 192 6.48 -0.19 24.08
C GLU A 192 7.25 1.14 24.14
N LYS A 193 7.55 1.59 25.35
CA LYS A 193 8.39 2.78 25.57
C LYS A 193 9.81 2.42 25.18
N TRP A 194 10.43 3.27 24.36
CA TRP A 194 11.84 3.13 24.05
C TRP A 194 12.66 3.39 25.34
N ASN A 195 13.44 2.39 25.76
CA ASN A 195 14.35 2.50 26.91
C ASN A 195 15.76 2.79 26.39
N GLU A 196 16.29 3.98 26.66
CA GLU A 196 17.69 4.35 26.38
C GLU A 196 18.72 3.43 27.05
N SER A 197 18.32 2.68 28.07
CA SER A 197 19.21 1.86 28.91
C SER A 197 19.49 0.43 28.40
N LEU A 198 18.99 0.05 27.21
CA LEU A 198 19.14 -1.32 26.67
C LEU A 198 20.07 -1.43 25.45
N SER A 199 20.81 -0.37 25.08
CA SER A 199 21.74 -0.44 23.94
C SER A 199 23.06 -1.17 24.22
N ASP A 200 23.30 -1.63 25.46
CA ASP A 200 24.57 -2.25 25.88
C ASP A 200 24.48 -3.76 26.22
N SER A 201 23.34 -4.43 26.00
CA SER A 201 23.31 -5.90 26.12
C SER A 201 23.38 -6.58 24.76
N ASP A 202 24.60 -7.01 24.46
CA ASP A 202 24.97 -8.07 23.52
C ASP A 202 24.06 -9.30 23.71
N ASP A 203 23.00 -9.41 22.90
CA ASP A 203 22.30 -10.69 22.72
C ASP A 203 22.09 -10.92 21.22
N SER A 204 23.08 -11.59 20.65
CA SER A 204 23.08 -12.13 19.30
C SER A 204 22.02 -13.23 19.16
N PHE A 205 20.80 -12.86 18.78
CA PHE A 205 19.85 -13.80 18.19
C PHE A 205 19.44 -13.33 16.79
N GLU A 206 20.12 -13.89 15.79
CA GLU A 206 19.80 -13.73 14.37
C GLU A 206 18.37 -14.22 14.09
N HIS A 207 17.44 -13.27 13.93
CA HIS A 207 16.16 -13.53 13.30
C HIS A 207 16.16 -13.02 11.84
N PRO A 208 15.89 -13.89 10.85
CA PRO A 208 15.97 -13.53 9.44
C PRO A 208 14.70 -12.82 8.94
N GLU A 209 14.92 -11.69 8.27
CA GLU A 209 14.16 -11.16 7.11
C GLU A 209 12.64 -10.94 7.28
N ASP A 210 12.25 -10.12 8.25
CA ASP A 210 11.08 -9.21 8.12
C ASP A 210 11.53 -7.83 8.62
N ASP A 211 12.18 -7.10 7.71
CA ASP A 211 12.88 -5.84 7.95
C ASP A 211 11.88 -4.71 8.27
N VAL A 212 11.61 -4.53 9.56
CA VAL A 212 11.22 -3.25 10.15
C VAL A 212 12.39 -2.81 11.05
N THR A 213 13.54 -2.54 10.43
CA THR A 213 14.66 -1.88 11.13
C THR A 213 14.20 -0.56 11.74
N GLU A 214 14.29 -0.50 13.08
CA GLU A 214 14.83 0.60 13.88
C GLU A 214 14.43 2.01 13.45
N GLY A 215 13.41 2.56 14.12
CA GLY A 215 12.83 3.85 13.80
C GLY A 215 13.64 5.03 14.31
N GLY A 216 14.63 5.48 13.53
CA GLY A 216 15.27 6.77 13.65
C GLY A 216 15.84 7.21 12.30
N TYR A 217 15.78 8.50 11.99
CA TYR A 217 16.54 9.08 10.87
C TYR A 217 17.96 9.38 11.35
N ASP A 218 18.96 9.21 10.48
CA ASP A 218 20.36 9.49 10.82
C ASP A 218 20.61 11.00 10.99
N GLN A 219 19.79 11.82 10.33
CA GLN A 219 19.88 13.28 10.37
C GLN A 219 18.53 13.93 10.05
N MET A 220 18.30 15.12 10.64
CA MET A 220 17.26 16.04 10.20
C MET A 220 17.84 17.20 9.39
N LEU A 221 17.16 17.52 8.29
CA LEU A 221 17.49 18.65 7.44
C LEU A 221 16.29 19.59 7.35
N PHE A 222 16.56 20.89 7.30
CA PHE A 222 15.55 21.95 7.25
C PHE A 222 15.84 22.83 6.06
N PHE A 223 14.85 23.09 5.21
CA PHE A 223 15.08 23.87 4.00
C PHE A 223 13.92 24.81 3.69
N ASP A 224 14.24 25.81 2.88
CA ASP A 224 13.28 26.70 2.28
C ASP A 224 13.67 27.05 0.84
N PHE A 225 12.67 27.35 0.02
CA PHE A 225 12.85 27.80 -1.36
C PHE A 225 12.35 29.24 -1.50
N GLU A 226 13.19 30.09 -2.07
CA GLU A 226 12.74 31.35 -2.64
C GLU A 226 12.52 31.19 -4.14
N CYS A 227 11.43 31.78 -4.63
CA CYS A 227 10.99 31.60 -6.00
C CYS A 227 10.75 32.93 -6.71
N ARG A 228 11.13 32.96 -7.98
CA ARG A 228 10.63 33.91 -8.96
C ARG A 228 9.19 33.56 -9.34
N GLN A 229 8.45 34.57 -9.78
CA GLN A 229 7.03 34.41 -10.13
C GLN A 229 6.57 35.26 -11.34
N GLU A 230 7.50 35.85 -12.11
CA GLU A 230 7.15 36.71 -13.25
C GLU A 230 6.29 36.05 -14.33
N ASN A 231 6.41 34.73 -14.52
CA ASN A 231 5.72 34.00 -15.59
C ASN A 231 4.39 33.37 -15.14
N GLY A 232 3.91 33.69 -13.93
CA GLY A 232 2.74 33.06 -13.31
C GLY A 232 2.98 31.66 -12.75
N ASN A 233 4.19 31.12 -12.93
CA ASN A 233 4.68 29.91 -12.26
C ASN A 233 5.72 30.30 -11.21
N HIS A 234 5.74 29.57 -10.09
CA HIS A 234 6.81 29.69 -9.11
C HIS A 234 8.02 28.88 -9.56
N GLU A 235 9.18 29.51 -9.65
CA GLU A 235 10.43 28.88 -10.06
C GLU A 235 11.51 29.13 -9.00
N PRO A 236 12.00 28.09 -8.30
CA PRO A 236 13.04 28.25 -7.30
C PRO A 236 14.31 28.86 -7.89
N ASN A 237 14.80 29.94 -7.28
CA ASN A 237 16.06 30.59 -7.65
C ASN A 237 17.05 30.68 -6.49
N LEU A 238 16.62 30.32 -5.28
CA LEU A 238 17.48 30.10 -4.12
C LEU A 238 16.88 28.96 -3.27
N CYS A 239 17.74 28.09 -2.76
CA CYS A 239 17.43 27.11 -1.74
C CYS A 239 18.51 27.17 -0.66
N VAL A 240 18.09 27.33 0.59
CA VAL A 240 18.96 27.17 1.75
C VAL A 240 18.52 25.90 2.48
N ILE A 241 19.48 25.06 2.85
CA ILE A 241 19.26 23.89 3.69
C ILE A 241 20.27 23.85 4.82
N GLN A 242 19.81 23.50 6.00
CA GLN A 242 20.63 23.35 7.19
C GLN A 242 20.38 22.00 7.85
N ASN A 243 21.43 21.41 8.44
CA ASN A 243 21.25 20.26 9.34
C ASN A 243 20.96 20.73 10.78
N GLU A 244 20.84 19.80 11.72
CA GLU A 244 20.58 20.09 13.14
C GLU A 244 21.68 20.93 13.81
N ALA A 245 22.95 20.75 13.39
CA ALA A 245 24.09 21.51 13.91
C ALA A 245 24.19 22.92 13.33
N GLY A 246 23.44 23.20 12.26
CA GLY A 246 23.45 24.44 11.52
C GLY A 246 24.50 24.53 10.43
N ASP A 247 25.11 23.41 10.03
CA ASP A 247 25.87 23.35 8.79
C ASP A 247 24.93 23.67 7.62
N GLU A 248 25.37 24.56 6.73
CA GLU A 248 24.54 25.14 5.68
C GLU A 248 25.02 24.72 4.28
N TRP A 249 24.06 24.47 3.39
CA TRP A 249 24.27 24.38 1.95
C TRP A 249 23.32 25.31 1.23
N VAL A 250 23.83 25.97 0.19
CA VAL A 250 23.12 26.99 -0.58
C VAL A 250 23.16 26.62 -2.06
N PHE A 251 22.01 26.70 -2.71
CA PHE A 251 21.84 26.46 -4.15
C PHE A 251 21.17 27.68 -4.77
N GLU A 252 21.73 28.20 -5.86
CA GLU A 252 21.34 29.49 -6.43
C GLU A 252 21.22 29.43 -7.96
N GLY A 253 20.33 30.26 -8.50
CA GLY A 253 20.15 30.42 -9.94
C GLY A 253 19.09 29.50 -10.55
N ASP A 254 19.11 29.38 -11.89
CA ASP A 254 17.99 28.81 -12.64
C ASP A 254 17.80 27.30 -12.43
N ASN A 255 18.85 26.60 -12.00
CA ASN A 255 18.83 25.15 -11.79
C ASN A 255 18.70 24.76 -10.31
N THR A 256 18.43 25.72 -9.42
CA THR A 256 18.38 25.56 -7.94
C THR A 256 17.66 24.29 -7.50
N ARG A 257 16.46 24.03 -8.02
CA ARG A 257 15.65 22.84 -7.66
C ARG A 257 16.39 21.53 -7.98
N ASN A 258 17.01 21.45 -9.15
CA ASN A 258 17.66 20.22 -9.60
C ASN A 258 18.96 20.01 -8.84
N GLU A 259 19.78 21.04 -8.67
CA GLU A 259 21.03 20.95 -7.90
C GLU A 259 20.77 20.55 -6.45
N PHE A 260 19.75 21.16 -5.83
CA PHE A 260 19.28 20.77 -4.50
C PHE A 260 18.89 19.28 -4.43
N CYS A 261 18.07 18.81 -5.37
CA CYS A 261 17.61 17.42 -5.35
C CYS A 261 18.73 16.43 -5.71
N GLU A 262 19.61 16.78 -6.64
CA GLU A 262 20.79 15.98 -6.99
C GLU A 262 21.77 15.84 -5.82
N TRP A 263 21.90 16.89 -5.01
CA TRP A 263 22.65 16.85 -3.76
C TRP A 263 21.93 16.01 -2.69
N LEU A 264 20.61 16.15 -2.57
CA LEU A 264 19.83 15.46 -1.54
C LEU A 264 19.70 13.96 -1.78
N PHE A 265 19.54 13.53 -3.04
CA PHE A 265 19.35 12.12 -3.40
C PHE A 265 20.68 11.40 -3.66
N GLN A 266 21.62 11.55 -2.72
CA GLN A 266 22.91 10.86 -2.69
C GLN A 266 23.00 9.91 -1.49
N LYS A 267 23.97 8.98 -1.52
CA LYS A 267 24.12 7.95 -0.48
C LYS A 267 24.44 8.58 0.89
N GLU A 268 25.17 9.68 0.88
CA GLU A 268 25.63 10.46 2.04
C GLU A 268 24.48 11.16 2.79
N ARG A 269 23.31 11.27 2.15
CA ARG A 269 22.08 11.85 2.69
C ARG A 269 20.94 10.84 2.78
N ALA A 270 21.23 9.56 2.59
CA ALA A 270 20.26 8.51 2.82
C ALA A 270 19.83 8.48 4.30
N ASN A 271 18.66 7.91 4.57
CA ASN A 271 18.06 7.82 5.92
C ASN A 271 17.83 9.17 6.61
N SER A 272 17.45 10.21 5.86
CA SER A 272 17.21 11.57 6.38
C SER A 272 15.72 11.93 6.51
N ALA A 273 15.39 12.73 7.51
CA ALA A 273 14.14 13.47 7.57
C ALA A 273 14.36 14.91 7.07
N VAL A 274 13.58 15.34 6.08
CA VAL A 274 13.73 16.64 5.43
C VAL A 274 12.48 17.47 5.69
N MET A 275 12.64 18.64 6.32
CA MET A 275 11.53 19.44 6.81
C MET A 275 11.48 20.80 6.12
N ALA A 276 10.27 21.19 5.72
CA ALA A 276 9.97 22.55 5.26
C ALA A 276 8.67 23.04 5.91
N HIS A 277 8.51 24.35 6.01
CA HIS A 277 7.29 24.95 6.52
C HIS A 277 6.22 25.08 5.42
N ASN A 278 5.03 24.52 5.66
CA ASN A 278 3.97 24.41 4.65
C ASN A 278 4.40 23.61 3.41
N PHE A 279 5.24 22.59 3.62
CA PHE A 279 5.66 21.64 2.58
C PHE A 279 4.44 21.09 1.81
N GLN A 280 3.34 20.80 2.53
CA GLN A 280 2.15 20.20 1.95
C GLN A 280 1.44 21.06 0.90
N GLY A 281 1.65 22.38 0.92
CA GLY A 281 0.96 23.34 0.07
C GLY A 281 1.85 24.03 -0.96
N TYR A 282 3.18 23.94 -0.81
CA TYR A 282 4.11 24.71 -1.64
C TYR A 282 5.32 23.89 -2.08
N HIS A 283 6.29 23.65 -1.18
CA HIS A 283 7.60 23.04 -1.54
C HIS A 283 7.49 21.65 -2.14
N SER A 284 6.50 20.86 -1.72
CA SER A 284 6.31 19.48 -2.19
C SER A 284 6.18 19.37 -3.71
N TYR A 285 5.63 20.37 -4.39
CA TYR A 285 5.43 20.32 -5.84
C TYR A 285 6.75 20.38 -6.61
N PHE A 286 7.74 21.15 -6.13
CA PHE A 286 9.07 21.20 -6.74
C PHE A 286 9.79 19.86 -6.62
N ILE A 287 9.71 19.24 -5.44
CA ILE A 287 10.32 17.91 -5.22
C ILE A 287 9.62 16.84 -6.06
N LEU A 288 8.28 16.84 -6.08
CA LEU A 288 7.51 15.91 -6.91
C LEU A 288 7.80 16.08 -8.40
N GLN A 289 7.99 17.31 -8.86
CA GLN A 289 8.37 17.60 -10.24
C GLN A 289 9.74 16.99 -10.56
N TYR A 290 10.76 17.24 -9.73
CA TYR A 290 12.09 16.64 -9.90
C TYR A 290 12.02 15.10 -9.91
N LEU A 291 11.32 14.49 -8.94
CA LEU A 291 11.22 13.03 -8.84
C LEU A 291 10.55 12.43 -10.07
N ARG A 292 9.50 13.08 -10.60
CA ARG A 292 8.83 12.64 -11.83
C ARG A 292 9.75 12.79 -13.05
N GLU A 293 10.36 13.96 -13.21
CA GLU A 293 11.28 14.24 -14.32
C GLU A 293 12.48 13.31 -14.32
N ASN A 294 12.86 12.76 -13.16
CA ASN A 294 13.95 11.80 -12.99
C ASN A 294 13.51 10.33 -12.86
N GLY A 295 12.22 10.03 -12.96
CA GLY A 295 11.70 8.65 -12.88
C GLY A 295 11.98 7.98 -11.53
N VAL A 296 12.14 8.76 -10.45
CA VAL A 296 12.37 8.25 -9.10
C VAL A 296 11.03 7.86 -8.50
N LYS A 297 10.93 6.63 -8.00
CA LYS A 297 9.70 6.14 -7.35
C LYS A 297 9.57 6.74 -5.96
N TYR A 298 8.38 7.19 -5.63
CA TYR A 298 8.04 7.79 -4.33
C TYR A 298 6.63 7.40 -3.88
N ASP A 299 6.37 7.56 -2.59
CA ASP A 299 5.06 7.37 -1.96
C ASP A 299 4.59 8.68 -1.31
N VAL A 300 3.30 8.98 -1.39
CA VAL A 300 2.72 10.22 -0.86
C VAL A 300 1.49 9.97 -0.03
N ILE A 301 1.38 10.68 1.08
CA ILE A 301 0.15 10.81 1.86
C ILE A 301 -0.47 12.17 1.53
N ARG A 302 -1.73 12.17 1.09
CA ARG A 302 -2.41 13.39 0.61
C ARG A 302 -3.68 13.70 1.38
N ARG A 303 -4.02 15.00 1.40
CA ARG A 303 -5.33 15.53 1.82
C ARG A 303 -5.81 16.49 0.75
N GLY A 304 -6.68 16.01 -0.14
CA GLY A 304 -7.02 16.72 -1.37
C GLY A 304 -5.76 16.91 -2.23
N ALA A 305 -5.50 18.16 -2.65
CA ALA A 305 -4.29 18.51 -3.39
C ALA A 305 -3.02 18.57 -2.52
N LYS A 306 -3.15 18.69 -1.19
CA LYS A 306 -2.02 18.89 -0.26
C LYS A 306 -1.25 17.59 0.00
N VAL A 307 0.08 17.66 0.00
CA VAL A 307 0.99 16.53 0.20
C VAL A 307 1.48 16.51 1.65
N LEU A 308 0.76 15.82 2.54
CA LEU A 308 1.08 15.81 3.97
C LEU A 308 2.46 15.22 4.28
N SER A 309 2.88 14.22 3.52
CA SER A 309 4.20 13.61 3.60
C SER A 309 4.55 12.96 2.27
N LEU A 310 5.85 12.93 1.97
CA LEU A 310 6.43 12.31 0.77
C LEU A 310 7.60 11.43 1.23
N SER A 311 7.61 10.17 0.80
CA SER A 311 8.68 9.20 1.10
C SER A 311 9.36 8.76 -0.19
N VAL A 312 10.69 8.66 -0.16
CA VAL A 312 11.51 8.14 -1.24
C VAL A 312 12.31 6.95 -0.71
N ASP A 313 11.68 5.78 -0.74
CA ASP A 313 12.17 4.54 -0.12
C ASP A 313 13.57 4.14 -0.58
N MET A 314 13.91 4.42 -1.85
CA MET A 314 15.23 4.12 -2.42
C MET A 314 16.37 4.74 -1.60
N PHE A 315 16.16 5.94 -1.05
CA PHE A 315 17.13 6.66 -0.24
C PHE A 315 16.77 6.64 1.25
N LYS A 316 15.67 5.99 1.65
CA LYS A 316 15.08 6.10 3.00
C LYS A 316 14.86 7.57 3.43
N ILE A 317 14.56 8.47 2.49
CA ILE A 317 14.32 9.89 2.77
C ILE A 317 12.82 10.13 2.97
N LYS A 318 12.47 10.89 4.01
CA LYS A 318 11.09 11.32 4.25
C LYS A 318 11.00 12.84 4.38
N PHE A 319 10.11 13.43 3.59
CA PHE A 319 9.74 14.83 3.73
C PHE A 319 8.59 15.02 4.70
N ILE A 320 8.74 16.02 5.56
CA ILE A 320 7.85 16.33 6.68
C ILE A 320 7.44 17.80 6.59
N ASP A 321 6.15 18.07 6.74
CA ASP A 321 5.64 19.43 6.87
C ASP A 321 5.54 19.82 8.34
N SER A 322 6.27 20.86 8.75
CA SER A 322 6.19 21.38 10.12
C SER A 322 4.77 21.85 10.50
N LEU A 323 3.96 22.27 9.52
CA LEU A 323 2.59 22.75 9.74
C LEU A 323 1.63 21.63 10.21
N ASN A 324 1.98 20.37 10.00
CA ASN A 324 1.22 19.24 10.55
C ASN A 324 1.41 19.08 12.06
N PHE A 325 2.44 19.70 12.63
CA PHE A 325 2.83 19.60 14.05
C PHE A 325 2.61 20.94 14.76
N ILE A 326 2.98 22.04 14.11
CA ILE A 326 2.94 23.40 14.63
C ILE A 326 2.07 24.25 13.68
N PRO A 327 0.73 24.26 13.85
CA PRO A 327 -0.22 24.82 12.89
C PRO A 327 -0.35 26.36 13.00
N MET A 328 0.76 27.07 12.86
CA MET A 328 0.83 28.54 12.88
C MET A 328 1.83 29.04 11.83
N ARG A 329 1.94 30.36 11.64
CA ARG A 329 2.90 30.93 10.69
C ARG A 329 4.32 30.82 11.23
N LEU A 330 5.30 30.63 10.35
CA LEU A 330 6.72 30.63 10.72
C LEU A 330 7.13 31.89 11.52
N ALA A 331 6.59 33.06 11.18
CA ALA A 331 6.84 34.31 11.91
C ALA A 331 6.42 34.27 13.38
N ASP A 332 5.47 33.42 13.74
CA ASP A 332 4.95 33.28 15.11
C ASP A 332 5.74 32.24 15.93
N PHE A 333 6.65 31.48 15.29
CA PHE A 333 7.42 30.42 15.95
C PHE A 333 8.32 30.96 17.07
N PRO A 334 9.20 31.97 16.83
CA PRO A 334 10.17 32.38 17.85
C PRO A 334 9.49 32.83 19.14
N LYS A 335 8.43 33.66 19.02
CA LYS A 335 7.61 34.09 20.16
C LYS A 335 6.95 32.92 20.89
N THR A 336 6.48 31.91 20.16
CA THR A 336 5.82 30.74 20.75
C THR A 336 6.79 29.90 21.57
N PHE A 337 8.04 29.80 21.13
CA PHE A 337 9.09 29.01 21.79
C PHE A 337 10.01 29.83 22.70
N GLY A 338 9.76 31.14 22.85
CA GLY A 338 10.55 32.02 23.71
C GLY A 338 11.98 32.28 23.20
N ILE A 339 12.17 32.25 21.88
CA ILE A 339 13.46 32.54 21.22
C ILE A 339 13.41 34.00 20.75
N ASP A 340 14.13 34.89 21.44
CA ASP A 340 14.11 36.33 21.16
C ASP A 340 15.16 36.75 20.12
N GLU A 341 16.18 35.92 19.89
CA GLU A 341 17.27 36.17 18.94
C GLU A 341 16.83 36.06 17.48
N LEU A 342 15.68 35.43 17.22
CA LEU A 342 15.17 35.16 15.89
C LEU A 342 13.87 35.92 15.64
N ALA A 343 13.82 36.66 14.53
CA ALA A 343 12.61 37.32 14.07
C ALA A 343 12.55 37.27 12.54
N LYS A 344 11.37 36.94 12.01
CA LYS A 344 11.17 36.91 10.56
C LYS A 344 11.19 38.32 9.99
N GLY A 345 12.11 38.57 9.06
CA GLY A 345 12.25 39.85 8.36
C GLY A 345 11.18 40.10 7.29
N TYR A 346 11.40 41.13 6.47
CA TYR A 346 10.57 41.45 5.31
C TYR A 346 11.38 41.34 4.03
N PHE A 347 10.86 40.62 3.03
CA PHE A 347 11.49 40.47 1.72
C PHE A 347 10.55 40.87 0.57
N PRO A 348 11.04 41.57 -0.47
CA PRO A 348 10.23 41.99 -1.59
C PRO A 348 10.02 40.86 -2.61
N HIS A 349 9.17 39.88 -2.29
CA HIS A 349 8.91 38.69 -3.10
C HIS A 349 8.47 38.99 -4.55
N LEU A 350 7.81 40.12 -4.82
CA LEU A 350 7.41 40.51 -6.18
C LEU A 350 8.55 41.23 -6.94
N PHE A 351 9.63 41.60 -6.24
CA PHE A 351 10.86 42.14 -6.82
C PHE A 351 11.86 41.04 -7.17
N ASN A 352 11.67 39.82 -6.64
CA ASN A 352 12.43 38.63 -7.04
C ASN A 352 12.08 38.24 -8.49
N LYS A 353 12.88 38.76 -9.41
CA LYS A 353 12.77 38.59 -10.86
C LYS A 353 14.15 38.48 -11.46
N LYS A 354 14.26 37.80 -12.61
CA LYS A 354 15.53 37.64 -13.35
C LYS A 354 16.25 38.97 -13.60
N GLU A 355 15.49 40.01 -13.95
CA GLU A 355 16.02 41.35 -14.26
C GLU A 355 16.65 42.06 -13.04
N ASN A 356 16.24 41.69 -11.82
CA ASN A 356 16.65 42.34 -10.59
C ASN A 356 17.73 41.56 -9.80
N GLU A 357 18.20 40.42 -10.31
CA GLU A 357 19.12 39.52 -9.58
C GLU A 357 20.41 40.22 -9.15
N ASN A 358 20.90 41.16 -9.96
CA ASN A 358 22.12 41.93 -9.68
C ASN A 358 21.81 43.37 -9.21
N TYR A 359 20.59 43.62 -8.74
CA TYR A 359 20.17 44.96 -8.31
C TYR A 359 20.90 45.37 -7.03
N VAL A 360 21.59 46.52 -7.10
CA VAL A 360 22.15 47.22 -5.95
C VAL A 360 21.71 48.68 -6.03
N GLY A 361 20.94 49.14 -5.05
CA GLY A 361 20.36 50.48 -5.09
C GLY A 361 19.40 50.77 -3.95
N PRO A 362 18.54 51.80 -4.07
CA PRO A 362 17.54 52.12 -3.06
C PRO A 362 16.59 50.95 -2.75
N ILE A 363 16.08 50.89 -1.52
CA ILE A 363 15.10 49.87 -1.11
C ILE A 363 13.90 49.77 -2.08
N PRO A 364 13.48 48.55 -2.48
CA PRO A 364 12.36 48.37 -3.39
C PRO A 364 11.07 49.03 -2.88
N PRO A 365 10.22 49.59 -3.77
CA PRO A 365 8.94 50.18 -3.38
C PRO A 365 8.03 49.21 -2.61
N THR A 366 7.22 49.74 -1.70
CA THR A 366 6.34 48.94 -0.81
C THR A 366 5.40 47.96 -1.52
N PRO A 367 4.86 48.20 -2.75
CA PRO A 367 4.03 47.21 -3.42
C PRO A 367 4.73 45.87 -3.65
N TYR A 368 6.06 45.86 -3.77
CA TYR A 368 6.82 44.63 -4.02
C TYR A 368 6.87 43.65 -2.82
N TYR A 369 6.48 44.11 -1.64
CA TYR A 369 6.43 43.31 -0.40
C TYR A 369 5.03 42.73 -0.14
N ASN A 370 4.07 42.92 -1.04
CA ASN A 370 2.66 42.51 -0.88
C ASN A 370 2.02 42.94 0.47
N PRO A 371 1.99 44.25 0.79
CA PRO A 371 1.43 44.74 2.05
C PRO A 371 -0.08 44.50 2.20
N ASN A 372 -0.78 44.15 1.11
CA ASN A 372 -2.21 43.81 1.15
C ASN A 372 -2.47 42.39 1.66
N GLY A 373 -1.47 41.50 1.61
CA GLY A 373 -1.53 40.17 2.22
C GLY A 373 -1.22 40.18 3.73
N MET A 374 -0.84 41.32 4.29
CA MET A 374 -0.52 41.46 5.72
C MET A 374 -1.77 41.80 6.54
N SER A 375 -1.78 41.41 7.82
CA SER A 375 -2.79 41.90 8.76
C SER A 375 -2.63 43.41 8.98
N PRO A 376 -3.66 44.14 9.42
CA PRO A 376 -3.57 45.58 9.64
C PRO A 376 -2.41 45.99 10.57
N ALA A 377 -2.18 45.22 11.65
CA ALA A 377 -1.08 45.46 12.59
C ALA A 377 0.29 45.22 11.93
N ALA A 378 0.47 44.07 11.26
CA ALA A 378 1.72 43.74 10.57
C ALA A 378 2.06 44.75 9.46
N LYS A 379 1.04 45.25 8.75
CA LYS A 379 1.17 46.27 7.71
C LYS A 379 1.69 47.60 8.28
N GLN A 380 1.23 48.02 9.46
CA GLN A 380 1.72 49.24 10.11
C GLN A 380 3.19 49.11 10.50
N THR A 381 3.58 48.00 11.12
CA THR A 381 4.97 47.70 11.47
C THR A 381 5.87 47.69 10.22
N PHE A 382 5.42 47.02 9.16
CA PHE A 382 6.12 46.99 7.87
C PHE A 382 6.33 48.40 7.28
N LEU A 383 5.29 49.23 7.25
CA LEU A 383 5.39 50.59 6.68
C LEU A 383 6.34 51.49 7.47
N HIS A 384 6.39 51.32 8.80
CA HIS A 384 7.34 52.04 9.64
C HIS A 384 8.78 51.56 9.38
N TRP A 385 9.02 50.24 9.34
CA TRP A 385 10.29 49.65 8.99
C TRP A 385 10.80 50.10 7.61
N HIS A 386 9.94 50.04 6.59
CA HIS A 386 10.28 50.43 5.22
C HIS A 386 10.63 51.92 5.11
N ARG A 387 9.84 52.78 5.76
CA ARG A 387 10.11 54.22 5.82
C ARG A 387 11.44 54.49 6.50
N ASN A 388 11.73 53.84 7.62
CA ASN A 388 12.99 54.01 8.34
C ASN A 388 14.20 53.65 7.45
N LEU A 389 14.16 52.53 6.74
CA LEU A 389 15.25 52.17 5.81
C LEU A 389 15.39 53.18 4.67
N LYS A 390 14.28 53.67 4.13
CA LYS A 390 14.28 54.68 3.08
C LYS A 390 14.84 56.03 3.56
N ASP A 391 14.47 56.47 4.75
CA ASP A 391 14.88 57.76 5.33
C ASP A 391 16.37 57.76 5.75
N ASN A 392 16.97 56.58 5.91
CA ASN A 392 18.40 56.40 6.18
C ASN A 392 19.23 56.02 4.94
N ASP A 393 18.69 56.22 3.73
CA ASP A 393 19.37 55.94 2.45
C ASP A 393 19.94 54.51 2.36
N TYR A 394 19.19 53.52 2.89
CA TYR A 394 19.60 52.12 2.88
C TYR A 394 19.85 51.61 1.46
N VAL A 395 21.03 51.01 1.25
CA VAL A 395 21.41 50.38 -0.01
C VAL A 395 21.01 48.91 0.04
N PHE A 396 19.97 48.57 -0.70
CA PHE A 396 19.48 47.22 -0.88
C PHE A 396 20.33 46.49 -1.93
N ASN A 397 20.98 45.41 -1.51
CA ASN A 397 21.67 44.46 -2.38
C ASN A 397 20.82 43.19 -2.50
N PHE A 398 20.26 42.94 -3.69
CA PHE A 398 19.30 41.86 -3.88
C PHE A 398 19.84 40.48 -3.47
N GLN A 399 21.08 40.15 -3.81
CA GLN A 399 21.67 38.84 -3.54
C GLN A 399 21.95 38.62 -2.05
N GLU A 400 22.41 39.66 -1.35
CA GLU A 400 22.62 39.59 0.10
C GLU A 400 21.29 39.46 0.86
N GLU A 401 20.28 40.19 0.42
CA GLU A 401 18.97 40.26 1.07
C GLU A 401 18.15 38.98 0.91
N ILE A 402 18.10 38.41 -0.30
CA ILE A 402 17.38 37.15 -0.54
C ILE A 402 18.01 36.00 0.25
N LEU A 403 19.34 35.96 0.30
CA LEU A 403 20.08 34.94 1.02
C LEU A 403 19.91 35.11 2.54
N ALA A 404 20.05 36.33 3.07
CA ALA A 404 19.84 36.61 4.49
C ALA A 404 18.40 36.29 4.93
N TYR A 405 17.41 36.60 4.09
CA TYR A 405 16.01 36.29 4.37
C TYR A 405 15.76 34.78 4.43
N CYS A 406 16.18 34.04 3.39
CA CYS A 406 15.98 32.60 3.33
C CYS A 406 16.72 31.88 4.46
N ARG A 407 17.96 32.29 4.77
CA ARG A 407 18.70 31.80 5.96
C ARG A 407 17.94 32.01 7.25
N SER A 408 17.42 33.22 7.46
CA SER A 408 16.62 33.52 8.66
C SER A 408 15.38 32.64 8.77
N ASP A 409 14.69 32.36 7.66
CA ASP A 409 13.54 31.47 7.64
C ASP A 409 13.92 30.02 7.99
N VAL A 410 15.03 29.52 7.44
CA VAL A 410 15.52 28.17 7.75
C VAL A 410 16.04 28.07 9.18
N ASP A 411 16.72 29.10 9.71
CA ASP A 411 17.16 29.15 11.11
C ASP A 411 15.95 29.15 12.07
N ILE A 412 14.92 29.95 11.79
CA ILE A 412 13.67 29.94 12.59
C ILE A 412 13.04 28.55 12.56
N LEU A 413 12.92 27.96 11.37
CA LEU A 413 12.34 26.63 11.21
C LEU A 413 13.15 25.58 12.00
N ARG A 414 14.48 25.54 11.81
CA ARG A 414 15.39 24.60 12.49
C ARG A 414 15.30 24.76 14.00
N CYS A 415 15.63 25.95 14.52
CA CYS A 415 15.75 26.17 15.96
C CYS A 415 14.41 25.92 16.68
N CYS A 416 13.30 26.42 16.13
CA CYS A 416 11.99 26.24 16.76
C CYS A 416 11.47 24.81 16.66
N CYS A 417 11.73 24.09 15.57
CA CYS A 417 11.35 22.69 15.47
C CYS A 417 12.20 21.79 16.37
N LEU A 418 13.49 22.10 16.57
CA LEU A 418 14.33 21.42 17.55
C LEU A 418 13.84 21.69 18.98
N GLU A 419 13.51 22.94 19.32
CA GLU A 419 12.94 23.28 20.63
C GLU A 419 11.60 22.55 20.86
N PHE A 420 10.70 22.56 19.87
CA PHE A 420 9.47 21.78 19.92
C PHE A 420 9.72 20.29 20.15
N ARG A 421 10.76 19.73 19.51
CA ARG A 421 11.14 18.32 19.67
C ARG A 421 11.53 18.01 21.11
N GLU A 422 12.37 18.84 21.70
CA GLU A 422 12.84 18.63 23.08
C GLU A 422 11.71 18.84 24.09
N LEU A 423 10.93 19.92 23.98
CA LEU A 423 9.75 20.14 24.82
C LEU A 423 8.76 18.96 24.76
N PHE A 424 8.52 18.42 23.56
CA PHE A 424 7.61 17.29 23.39
C PHE A 424 8.19 16.00 23.97
N ARG A 425 9.51 15.77 23.80
CA ARG A 425 10.23 14.63 24.38
C ARG A 425 10.25 14.68 25.90
N ASP A 426 10.39 15.85 26.51
CA ASP A 426 10.36 15.99 27.96
C ASP A 426 9.04 15.56 28.58
N VAL A 427 7.93 15.89 27.91
CA VAL A 427 6.58 15.55 28.38
C VAL A 427 6.21 14.10 28.05
N THR A 428 6.57 13.61 26.86
CA THR A 428 6.02 12.36 26.32
C THR A 428 7.03 11.22 26.19
N ARG A 429 8.33 11.51 26.25
CA ARG A 429 9.45 10.61 25.90
C ARG A 429 9.41 10.07 24.47
N ILE A 430 8.72 10.77 23.57
CA ILE A 430 8.53 10.38 22.17
C ILE A 430 9.04 11.49 21.26
N ASN A 431 9.72 11.11 20.18
CA ASN A 431 10.09 12.06 19.13
C ASN A 431 8.85 12.43 18.29
N PRO A 432 8.43 13.71 18.26
CA PRO A 432 7.26 14.12 17.52
C PRO A 432 7.33 13.88 16.01
N PHE A 433 8.53 13.85 15.41
CA PHE A 433 8.67 13.87 13.94
C PHE A 433 8.78 12.49 13.29
N GLU A 434 8.86 11.42 14.07
CA GLU A 434 8.97 10.06 13.51
C GLU A 434 7.62 9.55 12.96
N LYS A 435 6.54 9.82 13.68
CA LYS A 435 5.26 9.11 13.54
C LYS A 435 4.07 10.00 13.96
N CYS A 436 2.84 9.49 13.84
CA CYS A 436 1.61 10.23 14.13
C CYS A 436 1.47 10.56 15.63
N LEU A 437 1.67 11.84 15.97
CA LEU A 437 1.73 12.40 17.33
C LEU A 437 0.71 11.83 18.31
N SER A 438 -0.58 12.15 18.12
CA SER A 438 -1.58 11.97 19.18
C SER A 438 -1.88 10.50 19.47
N ASN A 439 -1.99 9.68 18.42
CA ASN A 439 -2.28 8.25 18.60
C ASN A 439 -1.08 7.52 19.21
N GLN A 440 0.15 7.85 18.80
CA GLN A 440 1.33 7.22 19.39
C GLN A 440 1.51 7.61 20.85
N VAL A 441 1.37 8.90 21.19
CA VAL A 441 1.43 9.35 22.60
C VAL A 441 0.36 8.64 23.42
N TYR A 442 -0.88 8.58 22.94
CA TYR A 442 -1.95 7.86 23.61
C TYR A 442 -1.59 6.39 23.84
N ARG A 443 -1.19 5.67 22.79
CA ARG A 443 -0.86 4.25 22.86
C ARG A 443 0.36 3.93 23.71
N THR A 444 1.31 4.85 23.84
CA THR A 444 2.56 4.64 24.59
C THR A 444 2.39 5.00 26.06
N ASN A 445 1.68 6.10 26.35
CA ASN A 445 1.65 6.68 27.69
C ASN A 445 0.33 6.49 28.45
N TYR A 446 -0.79 6.21 27.74
CA TYR A 446 -2.13 6.28 28.35
C TYR A 446 -3.02 5.08 28.07
N LEU A 447 -2.79 4.34 26.98
CA LEU A 447 -3.58 3.17 26.61
C LEU A 447 -3.35 2.05 27.63
N ARG A 448 -4.42 1.73 28.36
CA ARG A 448 -4.47 0.54 29.22
C ARG A 448 -4.72 -0.68 28.35
N GLU A 449 -4.05 -1.78 28.67
CA GLU A 449 -4.25 -3.06 28.00
C GLU A 449 -5.73 -3.46 27.95
N ASN A 450 -6.14 -4.03 26.81
CA ASN A 450 -7.46 -4.62 26.61
C ASN A 450 -8.66 -3.67 26.83
N THR A 451 -8.48 -2.36 26.63
CA THR A 451 -9.57 -1.36 26.82
C THR A 451 -10.27 -0.90 25.54
N ILE A 452 -9.55 -0.87 24.41
CA ILE A 452 -10.13 -0.47 23.12
C ILE A 452 -10.17 -1.71 22.22
N ALA A 453 -11.36 -2.27 22.04
CA ALA A 453 -11.56 -3.44 21.19
C ALA A 453 -11.33 -3.08 19.70
N ILE A 454 -10.68 -3.98 18.98
CA ILE A 454 -10.52 -3.89 17.53
C ILE A 454 -11.46 -4.91 16.89
N ILE A 455 -12.51 -4.39 16.28
CA ILE A 455 -13.51 -5.19 15.58
C ILE A 455 -12.91 -5.63 14.24
N PRO A 456 -12.82 -6.94 13.96
CA PRO A 456 -12.37 -7.41 12.66
C PRO A 456 -13.27 -6.87 11.53
N PRO A 457 -12.77 -6.68 10.29
CA PRO A 457 -13.56 -6.14 9.18
C PRO A 457 -14.86 -6.90 8.87
N ARG A 458 -14.98 -8.16 9.30
CA ARG A 458 -16.16 -9.02 9.11
C ARG A 458 -16.87 -9.36 10.45
N GLY A 459 -16.60 -8.60 11.50
CA GLY A 459 -17.08 -8.87 12.86
C GLY A 459 -16.37 -10.05 13.54
N TYR A 460 -16.78 -10.38 14.76
CA TYR A 460 -16.20 -11.47 15.57
C TYR A 460 -16.66 -12.87 15.13
N TYR A 461 -17.81 -12.98 14.46
CA TYR A 461 -18.35 -14.25 13.98
C TYR A 461 -18.51 -14.28 12.46
N PRO A 462 -17.42 -14.08 11.69
CA PRO A 462 -17.50 -14.02 10.24
C PRO A 462 -17.88 -15.37 9.61
N GLU A 463 -17.69 -16.48 10.34
CA GLU A 463 -18.07 -17.83 9.91
C GLU A 463 -19.53 -18.17 10.27
N ASN A 464 -20.15 -17.45 11.20
CA ASN A 464 -21.58 -17.59 11.52
C ASN A 464 -22.43 -16.71 10.57
N LYS A 465 -22.03 -16.66 9.29
CA LYS A 465 -22.87 -16.10 8.23
C LYS A 465 -23.66 -17.27 7.67
N GLN A 466 -24.91 -17.43 8.13
CA GLN A 466 -25.82 -18.34 7.47
C GLN A 466 -26.12 -17.79 6.07
N SER A 467 -25.92 -18.60 5.03
CA SER A 467 -26.11 -18.12 3.66
C SER A 467 -27.59 -17.82 3.40
N LEU A 468 -27.88 -16.72 2.70
CA LEU A 468 -29.26 -16.40 2.28
C LEU A 468 -29.86 -17.55 1.45
N LEU A 469 -29.03 -18.20 0.62
CA LEU A 469 -29.42 -19.39 -0.14
C LEU A 469 -29.91 -20.52 0.79
N ALA A 470 -29.16 -20.82 1.86
CA ALA A 470 -29.56 -21.82 2.85
C ALA A 470 -30.85 -21.43 3.56
N GLN A 471 -31.00 -20.16 3.94
CA GLN A 471 -32.22 -19.67 4.59
C GLN A 471 -33.45 -19.83 3.69
N LYS A 472 -33.36 -19.38 2.44
CA LYS A 472 -34.43 -19.54 1.45
C LYS A 472 -34.79 -21.00 1.23
N TRP A 473 -33.77 -21.86 1.07
CA TRP A 473 -33.98 -23.29 0.85
C TRP A 473 -34.62 -24.00 2.06
N LEU A 474 -34.17 -23.68 3.28
CA LEU A 474 -34.74 -24.24 4.51
C LEU A 474 -36.18 -23.78 4.73
N SER A 475 -36.48 -22.49 4.51
CA SER A 475 -37.84 -21.96 4.60
C SER A 475 -38.77 -22.61 3.56
N TYR A 476 -38.34 -22.71 2.31
CA TYR A 476 -39.09 -23.41 1.26
C TYR A 476 -39.34 -24.88 1.62
N THR A 477 -38.33 -25.57 2.13
CA THR A 477 -38.40 -26.99 2.53
C THR A 477 -39.35 -27.19 3.71
N ALA A 478 -39.31 -26.29 4.70
CA ALA A 478 -40.20 -26.30 5.86
C ALA A 478 -41.67 -26.15 5.42
N GLU A 479 -41.94 -25.19 4.53
CA GLU A 479 -43.29 -24.89 4.05
C GLU A 479 -43.85 -26.02 3.17
N ARG A 480 -43.05 -26.50 2.20
CA ARG A 480 -43.44 -27.60 1.30
C ARG A 480 -43.79 -28.87 2.06
N ASN A 481 -43.02 -29.19 3.10
CA ASN A 481 -43.22 -30.40 3.90
C ASN A 481 -44.14 -30.18 5.10
N LYS A 482 -44.59 -28.96 5.36
CA LYS A 482 -45.40 -28.57 6.52
C LYS A 482 -44.76 -28.98 7.85
N ILE A 483 -43.46 -28.75 7.98
CA ILE A 483 -42.66 -29.06 9.17
C ILE A 483 -42.02 -27.79 9.73
N TYR A 484 -41.65 -27.81 11.01
CA TYR A 484 -40.85 -26.74 11.61
C TYR A 484 -39.37 -27.06 11.50
N ILE A 485 -38.59 -26.21 10.84
CA ILE A 485 -37.12 -26.34 10.82
C ILE A 485 -36.51 -25.23 11.67
N GLN A 486 -35.81 -25.61 12.73
CA GLN A 486 -34.99 -24.70 13.54
C GLN A 486 -33.75 -24.27 12.75
N HIS A 487 -33.50 -22.95 12.63
CA HIS A 487 -32.34 -22.35 11.97
C HIS A 487 -31.99 -20.98 12.60
N ALA A 488 -30.98 -20.27 12.09
CA ALA A 488 -30.43 -19.08 12.78
C ALA A 488 -31.42 -17.91 12.97
N ARG A 489 -32.47 -17.79 12.14
CA ARG A 489 -33.44 -16.66 12.19
C ARG A 489 -34.71 -16.93 13.01
N ASN A 490 -34.89 -18.14 13.54
CA ASN A 490 -36.04 -18.44 14.41
C ASN A 490 -35.58 -18.83 15.83
N GLY A 491 -35.16 -20.07 16.06
CA GLY A 491 -34.73 -20.61 17.35
C GLY A 491 -33.21 -20.76 17.51
N GLY A 492 -32.42 -20.15 16.61
CA GLY A 492 -30.96 -20.31 16.55
C GLY A 492 -30.55 -21.67 15.97
N GLU A 493 -29.28 -21.80 15.55
CA GLU A 493 -28.76 -23.06 15.02
C GLU A 493 -28.53 -24.10 16.13
N LYS A 494 -28.93 -25.35 15.90
CA LYS A 494 -28.67 -26.46 16.84
C LYS A 494 -27.21 -26.87 16.77
N ARG A 495 -26.56 -26.96 17.93
CA ARG A 495 -25.18 -27.46 18.06
C ARG A 495 -25.16 -28.96 18.31
N VAL A 496 -24.38 -29.69 17.51
CA VAL A 496 -24.12 -31.13 17.67
C VAL A 496 -22.61 -31.36 17.69
N GLY A 497 -22.07 -31.61 18.88
CA GLY A 497 -20.61 -31.67 19.10
C GLY A 497 -19.93 -30.36 18.66
N PRO A 498 -18.90 -30.43 17.78
CA PRO A 498 -18.20 -29.23 17.32
C PRO A 498 -18.95 -28.46 16.22
N TYR A 499 -20.05 -29.00 15.68
CA TYR A 499 -20.73 -28.45 14.51
C TYR A 499 -22.03 -27.72 14.85
N LEU A 500 -22.31 -26.66 14.09
CA LEU A 500 -23.64 -26.04 13.99
C LEU A 500 -24.32 -26.57 12.73
N LEU A 501 -25.62 -26.86 12.84
CA LEU A 501 -26.47 -27.32 11.74
C LEU A 501 -27.11 -26.12 11.05
N ASP A 502 -27.20 -26.14 9.72
CA ASP A 502 -27.92 -25.09 8.98
C ASP A 502 -29.42 -25.12 9.32
N GLY A 503 -29.99 -26.32 9.41
CA GLY A 503 -31.37 -26.54 9.82
C GLY A 503 -31.55 -27.82 10.63
N TYR A 504 -32.54 -27.84 11.52
CA TYR A 504 -32.82 -29.01 12.34
C TYR A 504 -34.31 -29.20 12.63
N HIS A 505 -34.79 -30.43 12.50
CA HIS A 505 -36.16 -30.82 12.81
C HIS A 505 -36.16 -31.85 13.94
N GLU A 506 -36.74 -31.48 15.09
CA GLU A 506 -36.71 -32.27 16.32
C GLU A 506 -37.51 -33.57 16.21
N GLU A 507 -38.72 -33.54 15.66
CA GLU A 507 -39.63 -34.69 15.64
C GLU A 507 -39.05 -35.90 14.88
N THR A 508 -38.32 -35.66 13.79
CA THR A 508 -37.70 -36.71 12.97
C THR A 508 -36.19 -36.83 13.18
N HIS A 509 -35.64 -36.13 14.18
CA HIS A 509 -34.22 -36.07 14.49
C HIS A 509 -33.36 -35.82 13.21
N THR A 510 -33.81 -34.87 12.38
CA THR A 510 -33.26 -34.62 11.04
C THR A 510 -32.39 -33.38 11.02
N ALA A 511 -31.14 -33.54 10.56
CA ALA A 511 -30.19 -32.46 10.33
C ALA A 511 -30.18 -32.09 8.84
N TYR A 512 -30.43 -30.83 8.53
CA TYR A 512 -30.36 -30.27 7.19
C TYR A 512 -29.06 -29.49 7.01
N GLU A 513 -28.36 -29.76 5.91
CA GLU A 513 -27.05 -29.18 5.59
C GLU A 513 -27.06 -28.63 4.16
N VAL A 514 -26.77 -27.34 4.01
CA VAL A 514 -26.76 -26.64 2.72
C VAL A 514 -25.33 -26.27 2.36
N HIS A 515 -24.74 -27.04 1.46
CA HIS A 515 -23.34 -26.91 1.10
C HIS A 515 -23.13 -25.92 -0.06
N GLY A 516 -22.71 -24.71 0.28
CA GLY A 516 -22.14 -23.76 -0.68
C GLY A 516 -20.95 -24.37 -1.43
N CYS A 517 -21.00 -24.43 -2.76
CA CYS A 517 -20.07 -25.19 -3.60
C CYS A 517 -18.63 -24.70 -3.45
N PHE A 518 -18.43 -23.38 -3.35
CA PHE A 518 -17.14 -22.74 -3.16
C PHE A 518 -16.53 -23.02 -1.78
N TRP A 519 -17.36 -23.06 -0.73
CA TRP A 519 -16.92 -23.19 0.66
C TRP A 519 -16.69 -24.63 1.10
N HIS A 520 -17.45 -25.57 0.53
CA HIS A 520 -17.50 -26.97 0.95
C HIS A 520 -16.84 -27.95 -0.03
N GLY A 521 -16.30 -27.48 -1.16
CA GLY A 521 -15.56 -28.32 -2.09
C GLY A 521 -16.44 -29.18 -3.01
N CYS A 522 -17.34 -28.58 -3.79
CA CYS A 522 -18.19 -29.37 -4.69
C CYS A 522 -17.37 -30.03 -5.81
N ILE A 523 -17.39 -31.36 -5.88
CA ILE A 523 -16.66 -32.15 -6.88
C ILE A 523 -17.21 -31.99 -8.31
N LYS A 524 -18.42 -31.47 -8.48
CA LYS A 524 -19.01 -31.17 -9.79
C LYS A 524 -18.59 -29.79 -10.31
N CYS A 525 -18.46 -28.82 -9.42
CA CYS A 525 -18.18 -27.42 -9.80
C CYS A 525 -16.69 -27.09 -9.85
N TYR A 526 -15.85 -27.83 -9.12
CA TYR A 526 -14.44 -27.51 -8.99
C TYR A 526 -13.55 -28.75 -9.12
N ALA A 527 -12.40 -28.57 -9.78
CA ALA A 527 -11.34 -29.57 -9.77
C ALA A 527 -10.77 -29.75 -8.35
N ARG A 528 -10.35 -30.98 -8.05
CA ARG A 528 -9.86 -31.39 -6.71
C ARG A 528 -8.72 -30.52 -6.18
N ASP A 529 -7.84 -30.08 -7.05
CA ASP A 529 -6.61 -29.35 -6.73
C ASP A 529 -6.76 -27.83 -6.76
N THR A 530 -7.94 -27.33 -7.17
CA THR A 530 -8.26 -25.91 -7.10
C THR A 530 -8.05 -25.42 -5.68
N MET A 531 -7.23 -24.38 -5.52
CA MET A 531 -7.02 -23.74 -4.22
C MET A 531 -8.18 -22.78 -3.95
N ASN A 532 -8.89 -22.98 -2.84
CA ASN A 532 -9.79 -21.97 -2.31
C ASN A 532 -8.94 -20.83 -1.72
N PRO A 533 -8.97 -19.62 -2.32
CA PRO A 533 -8.08 -18.52 -1.92
C PRO A 533 -8.41 -17.97 -0.53
N VAL A 534 -9.63 -18.18 -0.03
CA VAL A 534 -10.08 -17.69 1.27
C VAL A 534 -9.67 -18.64 2.40
N LYS A 535 -9.89 -19.95 2.23
CA LYS A 535 -9.59 -20.95 3.26
C LYS A 535 -8.15 -21.48 3.20
N GLY A 536 -7.43 -21.22 2.10
CA GLY A 536 -6.11 -21.81 1.81
C GLY A 536 -6.14 -23.34 1.71
N ARG A 537 -7.34 -23.90 1.52
CA ARG A 537 -7.73 -25.30 1.27
C ARG A 537 -7.57 -25.68 -0.21
N THR A 538 -7.25 -26.92 -0.56
CA THR A 538 -7.71 -27.44 -1.87
C THR A 538 -9.21 -27.72 -1.79
N MET A 539 -9.93 -27.67 -2.92
CA MET A 539 -11.35 -28.04 -2.96
C MET A 539 -11.56 -29.49 -2.54
N HIS A 540 -10.60 -30.38 -2.80
CA HIS A 540 -10.64 -31.76 -2.29
C HIS A 540 -10.57 -31.84 -0.75
N ASP A 541 -9.68 -31.08 -0.13
CA ASP A 541 -9.56 -31.05 1.34
C ASP A 541 -10.84 -30.48 1.99
N LEU A 542 -11.47 -29.48 1.35
CA LEU A 542 -12.76 -28.95 1.80
C LEU A 542 -13.87 -30.00 1.68
N HIS A 543 -13.92 -30.71 0.54
CA HIS A 543 -14.89 -31.78 0.33
C HIS A 543 -14.76 -32.90 1.37
N GLN A 544 -13.53 -33.34 1.64
CA GLN A 544 -13.27 -34.40 2.62
C GLN A 544 -13.78 -33.99 4.01
N LYS A 545 -13.53 -32.74 4.43
CA LYS A 545 -14.05 -32.22 5.69
C LYS A 545 -15.58 -32.17 5.76
N THR A 546 -16.23 -31.79 4.65
CA THR A 546 -17.69 -31.82 4.55
C THR A 546 -18.19 -33.25 4.78
N MET A 547 -17.58 -34.25 4.12
CA MET A 547 -17.95 -35.65 4.30
C MET A 547 -17.68 -36.17 5.72
N GLU A 548 -16.59 -35.74 6.37
CA GLU A 548 -16.30 -36.05 7.77
C GLU A 548 -17.38 -35.50 8.71
N LYS A 549 -17.85 -34.25 8.50
CA LYS A 549 -18.98 -33.67 9.25
C LYS A 549 -20.25 -34.51 9.05
N ILE A 550 -20.60 -34.83 7.80
CA ILE A 550 -21.82 -35.61 7.50
C ILE A 550 -21.76 -36.99 8.14
N GLN A 551 -20.61 -37.68 8.07
CA GLN A 551 -20.42 -38.97 8.69
C GLN A 551 -20.51 -38.88 10.23
N TYR A 552 -19.95 -37.83 10.83
CA TYR A 552 -20.07 -37.58 12.26
C TYR A 552 -21.54 -37.43 12.68
N LEU A 553 -22.34 -36.64 11.97
CA LEU A 553 -23.76 -36.46 12.29
C LEU A 553 -24.55 -37.77 12.17
N LYS A 554 -24.30 -38.55 11.13
CA LYS A 554 -24.91 -39.89 10.97
C LYS A 554 -24.52 -40.83 12.11
N ASN A 555 -23.26 -40.83 12.53
CA ASN A 555 -22.78 -41.63 13.66
C ASN A 555 -23.41 -41.22 15.00
N GLN A 556 -23.85 -39.97 15.13
CA GLN A 556 -24.61 -39.47 16.28
C GLN A 556 -26.12 -39.79 16.21
N GLY A 557 -26.57 -40.56 15.21
CA GLY A 557 -27.96 -40.98 15.07
C GLY A 557 -28.88 -39.96 14.39
N TYR A 558 -28.34 -38.94 13.71
CA TYR A 558 -29.14 -37.98 12.96
C TYR A 558 -29.47 -38.50 11.56
N ASN A 559 -30.71 -38.24 11.12
CA ASN A 559 -31.09 -38.35 9.72
C ASN A 559 -30.54 -37.12 8.99
N VAL A 560 -29.56 -37.30 8.11
CA VAL A 560 -28.89 -36.15 7.46
C VAL A 560 -29.42 -35.94 6.04
N VAL A 561 -29.99 -34.77 5.78
CA VAL A 561 -30.41 -34.30 4.46
C VAL A 561 -29.44 -33.22 4.00
N GLU A 562 -28.63 -33.54 3.00
CA GLU A 562 -27.69 -32.58 2.40
C GLU A 562 -28.16 -32.11 1.01
N VAL A 563 -27.91 -30.85 0.71
CA VAL A 563 -28.11 -30.27 -0.62
C VAL A 563 -26.93 -29.37 -0.96
N TRP A 564 -26.53 -29.37 -2.24
CA TRP A 564 -25.43 -28.54 -2.73
C TRP A 564 -25.96 -27.33 -3.47
N GLU A 565 -25.29 -26.18 -3.34
CA GLU A 565 -25.66 -24.92 -4.00
C GLU A 565 -25.92 -25.09 -5.51
N CYS A 566 -25.07 -25.83 -6.22
CA CYS A 566 -25.27 -26.06 -7.66
C CYS A 566 -26.54 -26.85 -7.97
N ARG A 567 -26.99 -27.72 -7.06
CA ARG A 567 -28.25 -28.45 -7.19
C ARG A 567 -29.43 -27.54 -6.90
N ILE A 568 -29.34 -26.67 -5.88
CA ILE A 568 -30.38 -25.66 -5.62
C ILE A 568 -30.56 -24.76 -6.84
N ASN A 569 -29.46 -24.30 -7.43
CA ASN A 569 -29.50 -23.45 -8.63
C ASN A 569 -30.10 -24.18 -9.84
N GLN A 570 -29.90 -25.50 -9.97
CA GLN A 570 -30.58 -26.32 -10.98
C GLN A 570 -32.08 -26.42 -10.70
N GLU A 571 -32.46 -26.73 -9.45
CA GLU A 571 -33.87 -26.83 -9.05
C GLU A 571 -34.61 -25.49 -9.23
N LEU A 572 -33.97 -24.35 -8.96
CA LEU A 572 -34.52 -23.01 -9.23
C LEU A 572 -34.69 -22.71 -10.72
N ALA A 573 -33.90 -23.32 -11.59
CA ALA A 573 -34.06 -23.19 -13.03
C ALA A 573 -35.23 -24.02 -13.57
N ASP A 574 -35.49 -25.17 -12.94
CA ASP A 574 -36.48 -26.15 -13.40
C ASP A 574 -37.85 -26.04 -12.70
N ASN A 575 -37.93 -25.37 -11.54
CA ASN A 575 -39.13 -25.29 -10.71
C ASN A 575 -39.56 -23.83 -10.48
N GLU A 576 -40.58 -23.40 -11.23
CA GLU A 576 -41.13 -22.04 -11.15
C GLU A 576 -41.69 -21.69 -9.76
N ASP A 577 -42.32 -22.63 -9.05
CA ASP A 577 -42.87 -22.39 -7.71
C ASP A 577 -41.75 -22.08 -6.70
N MET A 578 -40.65 -22.83 -6.76
CA MET A 578 -39.49 -22.60 -5.90
C MET A 578 -38.84 -21.25 -6.20
N LYS A 579 -38.74 -20.90 -7.49
CA LYS A 579 -38.20 -19.62 -7.92
C LYS A 579 -39.04 -18.45 -7.41
N TYR A 580 -40.36 -18.50 -7.61
CA TYR A 580 -41.28 -17.48 -7.10
C TYR A 580 -41.15 -17.30 -5.58
N TYR A 581 -41.07 -18.41 -4.83
CA TYR A 581 -40.86 -18.36 -3.39
C TYR A 581 -39.55 -17.67 -3.00
N PHE A 582 -38.46 -17.99 -3.68
CA PHE A 582 -37.15 -17.40 -3.42
C PHE A 582 -37.15 -15.89 -3.71
N ASP A 583 -37.85 -15.44 -4.76
CA ASP A 583 -37.93 -14.04 -5.14
C ASP A 583 -38.77 -13.20 -4.15
N GLN A 584 -39.80 -13.80 -3.55
CA GLN A 584 -40.66 -13.15 -2.55
C GLN A 584 -40.12 -13.22 -1.10
N TYR A 585 -39.02 -13.93 -0.87
CA TYR A 585 -38.47 -14.10 0.48
C TYR A 585 -37.90 -12.79 1.04
N ASP A 586 -38.61 -12.17 1.97
CA ASP A 586 -38.20 -10.96 2.69
C ASP A 586 -37.18 -11.28 3.79
N GLY A 587 -35.90 -11.32 3.41
CA GLY A 587 -34.78 -11.55 4.32
C GLY A 587 -33.87 -10.34 4.39
N VAL A 588 -33.92 -9.58 5.49
CA VAL A 588 -32.96 -8.48 5.75
C VAL A 588 -31.58 -9.05 6.03
N ASP A 589 -30.53 -8.57 5.37
CA ASP A 589 -29.16 -8.98 5.65
C ASP A 589 -28.73 -8.56 7.08
N PRO A 590 -27.80 -9.30 7.74
CA PRO A 590 -27.19 -8.83 8.97
C PRO A 590 -26.61 -7.43 8.76
N LEU A 591 -26.89 -6.51 9.69
CA LEU A 591 -26.40 -5.13 9.64
C LEU A 591 -24.88 -5.13 9.48
N GLU A 592 -24.36 -4.57 8.39
CA GLU A 592 -22.93 -4.34 8.20
C GLU A 592 -22.60 -2.96 8.81
N PRO A 593 -21.94 -2.88 9.99
CA PRO A 593 -21.74 -1.60 10.68
C PRO A 593 -20.93 -0.58 9.88
N HIS A 594 -20.18 -1.05 8.88
CA HIS A 594 -19.41 -0.19 7.98
C HIS A 594 -20.32 0.60 7.02
N ASP A 595 -21.53 0.10 6.71
CA ASP A 595 -22.50 0.83 5.89
C ASP A 595 -23.00 2.10 6.59
N ALA A 596 -23.06 2.09 7.93
CA ALA A 596 -23.36 3.29 8.72
C ALA A 596 -22.27 4.37 8.65
N LEU A 597 -21.04 3.99 8.26
CA LEU A 597 -19.92 4.92 8.04
C LEU A 597 -19.80 5.34 6.56
N TYR A 598 -20.47 4.64 5.64
CA TYR A 598 -20.61 5.02 4.24
C TYR A 598 -21.77 6.02 4.07
N GLY A 599 -21.55 7.26 4.49
CA GLY A 599 -22.47 8.39 4.24
C GLY A 599 -21.80 9.65 3.67
N GLY A 600 -20.47 9.66 3.55
CA GLY A 600 -19.71 10.89 3.25
C GLY A 600 -19.21 11.04 1.81
N ARG A 601 -19.35 10.01 0.96
CA ARG A 601 -18.95 10.07 -0.46
C ARG A 601 -19.97 9.33 -1.31
N THR A 602 -21.04 10.03 -1.66
CA THR A 602 -21.83 9.66 -2.83
C THR A 602 -20.94 9.88 -4.06
N ASN A 603 -20.64 8.79 -4.78
CA ASN A 603 -20.21 8.95 -6.15
C ASN A 603 -21.40 9.57 -6.91
N ALA A 604 -21.21 10.71 -7.58
CA ALA A 604 -22.29 11.43 -8.25
C ALA A 604 -22.91 10.64 -9.42
N SER A 605 -22.29 9.52 -9.80
CA SER A 605 -22.73 8.65 -10.89
C SER A 605 -23.04 7.24 -10.38
N ARG A 606 -24.28 6.80 -10.61
CA ARG A 606 -24.69 5.39 -10.56
C ARG A 606 -24.81 4.90 -12.03
N PRO A 607 -23.88 4.10 -12.55
CA PRO A 607 -23.86 3.74 -13.97
C PRO A 607 -25.02 2.83 -14.41
N TYR A 608 -25.71 2.19 -13.47
CA TYR A 608 -26.91 1.40 -13.74
C TYR A 608 -27.85 1.37 -12.52
N HIS A 609 -29.14 1.60 -12.76
CA HIS A 609 -30.21 1.46 -11.78
C HIS A 609 -31.43 0.87 -12.49
N GLU A 610 -31.85 -0.31 -12.06
CA GLU A 610 -33.14 -0.88 -12.43
C GLU A 610 -34.20 -0.25 -11.52
N CYS A 611 -35.22 0.38 -12.10
CA CYS A 611 -36.34 0.98 -11.36
C CYS A 611 -37.34 -0.10 -10.98
N ASN A 612 -37.89 0.00 -9.76
CA ASN A 612 -39.12 -0.70 -9.42
C ASN A 612 -40.32 -0.05 -10.13
N ASP A 613 -41.46 -0.73 -10.21
CA ASP A 613 -42.67 -0.28 -10.94
C ASP A 613 -43.20 1.09 -10.48
N ASP A 614 -42.88 1.49 -9.26
CA ASP A 614 -43.25 2.75 -8.60
C ASP A 614 -42.14 3.80 -8.59
N GLU A 615 -40.98 3.52 -9.19
CA GLU A 615 -39.82 4.40 -9.22
C GLU A 615 -39.58 4.97 -10.63
N LYS A 616 -39.22 6.26 -10.70
CA LYS A 616 -38.80 6.90 -11.96
C LYS A 616 -37.43 7.53 -11.77
N ILE A 617 -36.48 7.18 -12.64
CA ILE A 617 -35.24 7.94 -12.78
C ILE A 617 -35.60 9.34 -13.27
N ARG A 618 -35.15 10.36 -12.53
CA ARG A 618 -35.28 11.76 -12.92
C ARG A 618 -34.23 12.16 -13.94
#